data_AF-A0A3A0FTC7-F1
#
_entry.id   AF-A0A3A0FTC7-F1
#
_cell.length_a   1.000
_cell.length_b   1.000
_cell.length_c   1.000
_cell.angle_alpha   90.00
_cell.angle_beta   90.00
_cell.angle_gamma   90.00
#
_symmetry.space_group_name_H-M   'P 1'
#
loop_
_entity.id
_entity.type
_entity.pdbx_description
1 polymer ?
#
loop_
_entity_poly.entity_id
_entity_poly.type
_entity_poly.pdbx_seq_one_letter_code
_entity_poly.pdbx_strand_id
1 'polypeptide(L)'
;MPARRADRPALAPADGPLAARPRFWFNAALRDRDFFLSALAGMLLTNLCFSASSLGLVGERESGTYEATLALPTTPLEIVLGKLLPFVAISYYVLTFAIVVSGLGFGIWPRGSWLALGALTLPFVLASLSVGVLVSALVRTSAQAVFLTVFVILPSFVLSGVMFPYQLMPDGIRQLGGVLPLRWYQIGLRRLVLRGAGIEDVLVPFAALTLLFLALLALVRWRVPPRLG
;
A
#
# COMPACT_ATOMS: atom_id res chain seq x y z
N MET A 1 -0.19 35.05 -27.93
CA MET A 1 -0.96 34.67 -26.72
C MET A 1 -0.03 34.01 -25.71
N PRO A 2 0.32 34.68 -24.60
CA PRO A 2 0.71 33.97 -23.38
C PRO A 2 -0.09 34.41 -22.15
N ALA A 3 -0.48 33.37 -21.41
CA ALA A 3 -1.02 33.27 -20.05
C ALA A 3 -1.03 34.53 -19.14
N ARG A 4 -2.26 34.90 -18.77
CA ARG A 4 -2.61 35.76 -17.64
C ARG A 4 -2.24 35.03 -16.33
N ARG A 5 -1.17 35.48 -15.66
CA ARG A 5 -0.89 35.15 -14.25
C ARG A 5 -2.03 35.72 -13.41
N ALA A 6 -2.87 34.86 -12.85
CA ALA A 6 -3.86 35.25 -11.86
C ALA A 6 -3.18 35.41 -10.50
N ASP A 7 -3.47 36.54 -9.89
CA ASP A 7 -2.95 37.09 -8.65
C ASP A 7 -2.89 36.11 -7.48
N ARG A 8 -1.70 36.01 -6.89
CA ARG A 8 -1.57 35.75 -5.45
C ARG A 8 -1.74 37.11 -4.76
N PRO A 9 -2.53 37.23 -3.68
CA PRO A 9 -2.48 38.44 -2.87
C PRO A 9 -1.08 38.55 -2.28
N ALA A 10 -0.27 39.43 -2.85
CA ALA A 10 1.00 39.86 -2.29
C ALA A 10 0.66 40.66 -1.03
N LEU A 11 0.81 40.05 0.14
CA LEU A 11 0.95 40.81 1.37
C LEU A 11 2.18 41.70 1.19
N ALA A 12 1.94 43.00 1.13
CA ALA A 12 2.97 44.01 0.95
C ALA A 12 4.12 43.79 1.95
N PRO A 13 5.39 43.94 1.54
CA PRO A 13 6.49 43.91 2.48
C PRO A 13 6.31 45.07 3.46
N ALA A 14 6.36 44.78 4.76
CA ALA A 14 6.42 45.82 5.77
C ALA A 14 7.76 46.57 5.60
N ASP A 15 7.69 47.85 5.25
CA ASP A 15 8.83 48.76 5.08
C ASP A 15 9.43 49.10 6.45
N GLY A 16 10.23 48.16 6.99
CA GLY A 16 11.08 48.35 8.17
C GLY A 16 12.44 47.69 7.96
N PRO A 17 13.49 48.08 8.72
CA PRO A 17 14.87 47.59 8.54
C PRO A 17 15.04 46.08 8.74
N LEU A 18 14.00 45.41 9.24
CA LEU A 18 13.89 43.96 9.33
C LEU A 18 12.79 43.49 8.38
N ALA A 19 13.19 42.98 7.21
CA ALA A 19 12.29 42.31 6.28
C ALA A 19 11.78 41.01 6.91
N ALA A 20 10.66 41.10 7.63
CA ALA A 20 9.97 39.93 8.17
C ALA A 20 9.48 39.06 7.02
N ARG A 21 10.29 38.06 6.63
CA ARG A 21 9.83 36.96 5.77
C ARG A 21 9.04 36.00 6.64
N PRO A 22 7.70 35.86 6.46
CA PRO A 22 6.96 34.78 7.09
C PRO A 22 7.49 33.46 6.54
N ARG A 23 8.39 32.82 7.28
CA ARG A 23 8.81 31.45 7.02
C ARG A 23 7.77 30.58 7.69
N PHE A 24 6.83 30.03 6.93
CA PHE A 24 5.91 29.02 7.47
C PHE A 24 6.74 27.79 7.82
N TRP A 25 6.93 27.52 9.12
CA TRP A 25 7.61 26.31 9.61
C TRP A 25 6.77 25.05 9.36
N PHE A 26 5.46 25.24 9.18
CA PHE A 26 4.48 24.21 8.85
C PHE A 26 3.73 24.63 7.58
N ASN A 27 4.13 24.07 6.43
CA ASN A 27 3.38 24.07 5.16
C ASN A 27 3.30 25.39 4.33
N ALA A 28 4.40 25.76 3.65
CA ALA A 28 4.41 26.83 2.63
C ALA A 28 4.07 26.36 1.20
N ALA A 29 3.78 25.07 0.94
CA ALA A 29 3.94 24.50 -0.41
C ALA A 29 2.90 23.48 -0.89
N LEU A 30 1.68 23.38 -0.32
CA LEU A 30 0.67 22.41 -0.80
C LEU A 30 1.15 20.93 -0.76
N ARG A 31 2.05 20.59 0.17
CA ARG A 31 2.70 19.26 0.26
C ARG A 31 1.71 18.13 0.60
N ASP A 32 0.57 18.48 1.19
CA ASP A 32 -0.46 17.51 1.57
C ASP A 32 -1.12 16.89 0.34
N ARG A 33 -1.45 17.68 -0.69
CA ARG A 33 -2.11 17.17 -1.91
C ARG A 33 -1.26 16.13 -2.62
N ASP A 34 0.02 16.41 -2.83
CA ASP A 34 0.94 15.52 -3.53
C ASP A 34 1.13 14.21 -2.77
N PHE A 35 1.22 14.32 -1.44
CA PHE A 35 1.30 13.15 -0.57
C PHE A 35 0.02 12.32 -0.61
N PHE A 36 -1.16 12.94 -0.47
CA PHE A 36 -2.45 12.26 -0.56
C PHE A 36 -2.61 11.53 -1.90
N LEU A 37 -2.26 12.16 -3.02
CA LEU A 37 -2.35 11.55 -4.35
C LEU A 37 -1.43 10.33 -4.48
N SER A 38 -0.18 10.41 -3.98
CA SER A 38 0.71 9.25 -3.94
C SER A 38 0.16 8.16 -3.03
N ALA A 39 -0.41 8.53 -1.88
CA ALA A 39 -0.93 7.60 -0.90
C ALA A 39 -2.12 6.80 -1.42
N LEU A 40 -2.96 7.41 -2.26
CA LEU A 40 -4.07 6.72 -2.94
C LEU A 40 -3.58 5.53 -3.77
N ALA A 41 -2.41 5.61 -4.40
CA ALA A 41 -1.86 4.46 -5.14
C ALA A 41 -1.63 3.26 -4.23
N GLY A 42 -1.06 3.48 -3.03
CA GLY A 42 -0.89 2.40 -2.03
C GLY A 42 -2.21 1.84 -1.52
N MET A 43 -3.24 2.68 -1.40
CA MET A 43 -4.58 2.26 -0.97
C MET A 43 -5.29 1.45 -2.05
N LEU A 44 -5.18 1.86 -3.32
CA LEU A 44 -5.71 1.10 -4.46
C LEU A 44 -5.05 -0.27 -4.54
N LEU A 45 -3.72 -0.35 -4.40
CA LEU A 45 -3.02 -1.62 -4.38
C LEU A 45 -3.45 -2.50 -3.19
N THR A 46 -3.64 -1.92 -2.01
CA THR A 46 -4.13 -2.67 -0.83
C THR A 46 -5.52 -3.25 -1.10
N ASN A 47 -6.43 -2.42 -1.60
CA ASN A 47 -7.79 -2.83 -1.94
C ASN A 47 -7.79 -3.94 -2.98
N LEU A 48 -6.99 -3.81 -4.04
CA LEU A 48 -6.82 -4.83 -5.06
C LEU A 48 -6.30 -6.14 -4.45
N CYS A 49 -5.18 -6.10 -3.72
CA CYS A 49 -4.56 -7.31 -3.17
C CYS A 49 -5.48 -8.04 -2.20
N PHE A 50 -6.11 -7.31 -1.27
CA PHE A 50 -6.97 -7.93 -0.26
C PHE A 50 -8.21 -8.53 -0.91
N SER A 51 -8.88 -7.76 -1.79
CA SER A 51 -10.12 -8.20 -2.42
C SER A 51 -9.87 -9.35 -3.39
N ALA A 52 -8.85 -9.25 -4.25
CA ALA A 52 -8.55 -10.26 -5.25
C ALA A 52 -8.14 -11.59 -4.61
N SER A 53 -7.30 -11.55 -3.57
CA SER A 53 -6.87 -12.76 -2.86
C SER A 53 -8.00 -13.36 -2.01
N SER A 54 -8.75 -12.52 -1.28
CA SER A 54 -9.85 -13.01 -0.44
C SER A 54 -10.98 -13.61 -1.26
N LEU A 55 -11.47 -12.88 -2.28
CA LEU A 55 -12.60 -13.33 -3.11
C LEU A 55 -12.18 -14.46 -4.05
N GLY A 56 -10.97 -14.39 -4.59
CA GLY A 56 -10.48 -15.42 -5.50
C GLY A 56 -10.44 -16.80 -4.87
N LEU A 57 -10.09 -16.91 -3.57
CA LEU A 57 -10.07 -18.22 -2.90
C LEU A 57 -11.44 -18.65 -2.37
N VAL A 58 -12.26 -17.70 -1.90
CA VAL A 58 -13.62 -18.00 -1.44
C VAL A 58 -14.54 -18.41 -2.59
N GLY A 59 -14.46 -17.72 -3.72
CA GLY A 59 -15.23 -18.06 -4.92
C GLY A 59 -14.89 -19.45 -5.48
N GLU A 60 -13.63 -19.87 -5.42
CA GLU A 60 -13.23 -21.24 -5.79
C GLU A 60 -13.79 -22.31 -4.84
N ARG A 61 -13.91 -21.99 -3.56
CA ARG A 61 -14.55 -22.88 -2.58
C ARG A 61 -16.06 -22.97 -2.80
N GLU A 62 -16.72 -21.84 -3.03
CA GLU A 62 -18.16 -21.80 -3.32
C GLU A 62 -18.50 -22.52 -4.62
N SER A 63 -17.63 -22.42 -5.63
CA SER A 63 -17.81 -23.06 -6.93
C SER A 63 -17.46 -24.57 -6.92
N GLY A 64 -16.99 -25.11 -5.79
CA GLY A 64 -16.55 -26.51 -5.65
C GLY A 64 -15.22 -26.86 -6.34
N THR A 65 -14.67 -25.97 -7.15
CA THR A 65 -13.38 -26.15 -7.86
C THR A 65 -12.19 -26.31 -6.91
N TYR A 66 -12.31 -25.86 -5.66
CA TYR A 66 -11.28 -26.03 -4.65
C TYR A 66 -10.95 -27.51 -4.38
N GLU A 67 -11.94 -28.40 -4.41
CA GLU A 67 -11.73 -29.84 -4.20
C GLU A 67 -11.04 -30.49 -5.40
N ALA A 68 -11.38 -30.07 -6.62
CA ALA A 68 -10.71 -30.50 -7.84
C ALA A 68 -9.25 -30.03 -7.91
N THR A 69 -8.97 -28.83 -7.38
CA THR A 69 -7.62 -28.27 -7.32
C THR A 69 -6.75 -28.95 -6.27
N LEU A 70 -7.36 -29.40 -5.16
CA LEU A 70 -6.70 -30.18 -4.10
C LEU A 70 -6.43 -31.64 -4.47
N ALA A 71 -7.02 -32.14 -5.56
CA ALA A 71 -6.78 -33.49 -6.08
C ALA A 71 -5.57 -33.56 -7.02
N LEU A 72 -4.98 -32.42 -7.41
CA LEU A 72 -3.72 -32.40 -8.14
C LEU A 72 -2.55 -32.78 -7.21
N PRO A 73 -1.50 -33.45 -7.74
CA PRO A 73 -0.29 -33.78 -7.00
C PRO A 73 0.60 -32.53 -6.80
N THR A 74 0.02 -31.42 -6.35
CA THR A 74 0.69 -30.14 -6.12
C THR A 74 0.50 -29.71 -4.67
N THR A 75 1.50 -29.06 -4.11
CA THR A 75 1.40 -28.61 -2.71
C THR A 75 0.42 -27.42 -2.62
N PRO A 76 -0.33 -27.29 -1.51
CA PRO A 76 -1.20 -26.12 -1.29
C PRO A 76 -0.46 -24.78 -1.41
N LEU A 77 0.85 -24.77 -1.09
CA LEU A 77 1.71 -23.59 -1.23
C LEU A 77 2.01 -23.26 -2.69
N GLU A 78 2.27 -24.25 -3.55
CA GLU A 78 2.50 -24.03 -4.98
C GLU A 78 1.24 -23.52 -5.67
N ILE A 79 0.06 -24.03 -5.30
CA ILE A 79 -1.23 -23.54 -5.82
C ILE A 79 -1.42 -22.07 -5.43
N VAL A 80 -1.19 -21.73 -4.16
CA VAL A 80 -1.29 -20.34 -3.69
C VAL A 80 -0.25 -19.46 -4.39
N LEU A 81 1.03 -19.83 -4.41
CA LEU A 81 2.09 -19.05 -5.05
C LEU A 81 1.87 -18.87 -6.56
N GLY A 82 1.44 -19.91 -7.27
CA GLY A 82 1.10 -19.85 -8.68
C GLY A 82 -0.05 -18.88 -8.97
N LYS A 83 -1.01 -18.79 -8.05
CA LYS A 83 -2.13 -17.83 -8.14
C LYS A 83 -1.76 -16.42 -7.68
N LEU A 84 -0.75 -16.27 -6.83
CA LEU A 84 -0.21 -14.96 -6.42
C LEU A 84 0.54 -14.28 -7.57
N LEU A 85 1.24 -15.04 -8.41
CA LEU A 85 2.04 -14.53 -9.53
C LEU A 85 1.26 -13.58 -10.48
N PRO A 86 0.06 -13.93 -11.00
CA PRO A 86 -0.71 -13.03 -11.85
C PRO A 86 -1.15 -11.77 -11.10
N PHE A 87 -1.47 -11.86 -9.80
CA PHE A 87 -1.82 -10.68 -9.01
C PHE A 87 -0.64 -9.74 -8.78
N VAL A 88 0.58 -10.27 -8.71
CA VAL A 88 1.79 -9.44 -8.69
C VAL A 88 1.90 -8.65 -9.98
N ALA A 89 1.74 -9.29 -11.14
CA ALA A 89 1.76 -8.60 -12.44
C ALA A 89 0.70 -7.50 -12.55
N ILE A 90 -0.54 -7.79 -12.14
CA ILE A 90 -1.64 -6.80 -12.12
C ILE A 90 -1.31 -5.66 -11.15
N SER A 91 -0.70 -5.94 -10.01
CA SER A 91 -0.31 -4.91 -9.04
C SER A 91 0.75 -3.97 -9.61
N TYR A 92 1.74 -4.49 -10.34
CA TYR A 92 2.71 -3.64 -11.05
C TYR A 92 2.08 -2.82 -12.16
N TYR A 93 1.10 -3.39 -12.87
CA TYR A 93 0.32 -2.65 -13.86
C TYR A 93 -0.44 -1.49 -13.21
N VAL A 94 -1.16 -1.74 -12.10
CA VAL A 94 -1.90 -0.71 -11.37
C VAL A 94 -0.98 0.35 -10.79
N LEU A 95 0.19 -0.02 -10.26
CA LEU A 95 1.19 0.94 -9.79
C LEU A 95 1.65 1.86 -10.93
N THR A 96 2.04 1.27 -12.06
CA THR A 96 2.52 2.01 -13.22
C THR A 96 1.42 2.92 -13.76
N PHE A 97 0.19 2.41 -13.86
CA PHE A 97 -0.98 3.18 -14.27
C PHE A 97 -1.24 4.35 -13.32
N ALA A 98 -1.23 4.12 -12.00
CA ALA A 98 -1.43 5.17 -11.01
C ALA A 98 -0.37 6.27 -11.10
N ILE A 99 0.90 5.90 -11.33
CA ILE A 99 1.99 6.85 -11.52
C ILE A 99 1.81 7.66 -12.81
N VAL A 100 1.48 7.01 -13.93
CA VAL A 100 1.26 7.67 -15.21
C VAL A 100 0.10 8.66 -15.11
N VAL A 101 -1.02 8.26 -14.52
CA VAL A 101 -2.18 9.14 -14.30
C VAL A 101 -1.82 10.30 -13.36
N SER A 102 -1.04 10.06 -12.31
CA SER A 102 -0.58 11.12 -11.40
C SER A 102 0.37 12.11 -12.08
N GLY A 103 1.27 11.60 -12.91
CA GLY A 103 2.24 12.39 -13.69
C GLY A 103 1.57 13.22 -14.79
N LEU A 104 0.64 12.63 -15.55
CA LEU A 104 -0.07 13.31 -16.65
C LEU A 104 -1.17 14.25 -16.14
N GLY A 105 -1.94 13.83 -15.13
CA GLY A 105 -3.08 14.58 -14.62
C GLY A 105 -2.70 15.68 -13.63
N PHE A 106 -1.63 15.48 -12.85
CA PHE A 106 -1.25 16.38 -11.75
C PHE A 106 0.22 16.84 -11.79
N GLY A 107 1.03 16.35 -12.74
CA GLY A 107 2.44 16.71 -12.84
C GLY A 107 3.32 16.06 -11.77
N ILE A 108 2.81 15.07 -11.03
CA ILE A 108 3.52 14.44 -9.91
C ILE A 108 4.23 13.19 -10.43
N TRP A 109 5.52 13.36 -10.72
CA TRP A 109 6.39 12.26 -11.10
C TRP A 109 7.21 11.79 -9.90
N PRO A 110 7.43 10.47 -9.74
CA PRO A 110 8.33 9.96 -8.71
C PRO A 110 9.72 10.56 -8.94
N ARG A 111 10.23 11.31 -7.96
CA ARG A 111 11.57 11.91 -8.04
C ARG A 111 12.69 10.93 -7.67
N GLY A 112 12.35 9.88 -6.93
CA GLY A 112 13.31 8.85 -6.48
C GLY A 112 13.58 7.78 -7.54
N SER A 113 14.27 6.72 -7.11
CA SER A 113 14.60 5.59 -7.99
C SER A 113 13.36 4.74 -8.32
N TRP A 114 13.08 4.58 -9.61
CA TRP A 114 12.03 3.69 -10.12
C TRP A 114 12.28 2.22 -9.72
N LEU A 115 13.55 1.82 -9.68
CA LEU A 115 13.96 0.48 -9.26
C LEU A 115 13.71 0.28 -7.76
N ALA A 116 13.98 1.29 -6.93
CA ALA A 116 13.66 1.25 -5.50
C ALA A 116 12.16 1.15 -5.24
N LEU A 117 11.35 1.86 -6.04
CA LEU A 117 9.90 1.79 -5.98
C LEU A 117 9.40 0.40 -6.35
N GLY A 118 9.86 -0.15 -7.47
CA GLY A 118 9.50 -1.51 -7.88
C GLY A 118 9.94 -2.57 -6.86
N ALA A 119 11.14 -2.45 -6.30
CA ALA A 119 11.65 -3.33 -5.26
C ALA A 119 10.83 -3.25 -3.97
N LEU A 120 10.37 -2.06 -3.57
CA LEU A 120 9.52 -1.88 -2.39
C LEU A 120 8.11 -2.46 -2.59
N THR A 121 7.56 -2.34 -3.80
CA THR A 121 6.22 -2.82 -4.11
C THR A 121 6.12 -4.35 -4.04
N LEU A 122 7.16 -5.08 -4.42
CA LEU A 122 7.14 -6.56 -4.41
C LEU A 122 6.79 -7.16 -3.03
N PRO A 123 7.54 -6.89 -1.94
CA PRO A 123 7.22 -7.44 -0.63
C PRO A 123 5.92 -6.87 -0.08
N PHE A 124 5.53 -5.64 -0.45
CA PHE A 124 4.24 -5.07 -0.08
C PHE A 124 3.07 -5.84 -0.68
N VAL A 125 3.13 -6.16 -1.98
CA VAL A 125 2.10 -6.93 -2.67
C VAL A 125 2.03 -8.34 -2.10
N LEU A 126 3.18 -9.01 -1.92
CA LEU A 126 3.22 -10.34 -1.33
C LEU A 126 2.62 -10.37 0.08
N ALA A 127 3.03 -9.44 0.96
CA ALA A 127 2.47 -9.31 2.29
C ALA A 127 0.95 -9.06 2.25
N SER A 128 0.50 -8.16 1.38
CA SER A 128 -0.91 -7.79 1.28
C SER A 128 -1.78 -8.93 0.75
N LEU A 129 -1.27 -9.70 -0.21
CA LEU A 129 -1.95 -10.90 -0.68
C LEU A 129 -2.02 -11.96 0.43
N SER A 130 -0.96 -12.16 1.22
CA SER A 130 -1.01 -13.08 2.37
C SER A 130 -2.07 -12.69 3.40
N VAL A 131 -2.29 -11.39 3.64
CA VAL A 131 -3.42 -10.93 4.47
C VAL A 131 -4.76 -11.32 3.85
N GLY A 132 -4.94 -11.11 2.54
CA GLY A 132 -6.17 -11.54 1.83
C GLY A 132 -6.41 -13.04 1.91
N VAL A 133 -5.37 -13.86 1.80
CA VAL A 133 -5.46 -15.32 2.02
C VAL A 133 -5.90 -15.64 3.45
N LEU A 134 -5.36 -14.97 4.47
CA LEU A 134 -5.79 -15.19 5.86
C LEU A 134 -7.26 -14.82 6.07
N VAL A 135 -7.71 -13.71 5.49
CA VAL A 135 -9.12 -13.30 5.51
C VAL A 135 -9.99 -14.39 4.87
N SER A 136 -9.57 -14.92 3.73
CA SER A 136 -10.29 -16.00 3.04
C SER A 136 -10.42 -17.28 3.88
N ALA A 137 -9.50 -17.53 4.80
CA ALA A 137 -9.52 -18.71 5.67
C ALA A 137 -10.55 -18.58 6.82
N LEU A 138 -11.01 -17.37 7.13
CA LEU A 138 -11.95 -17.09 8.22
C LEU A 138 -13.41 -17.02 7.77
N VAL A 139 -13.66 -16.95 6.47
CA VAL A 139 -14.99 -16.72 5.88
C VAL A 139 -15.42 -17.88 5.01
N ARG A 140 -16.74 -18.08 4.89
CA ARG A 140 -17.32 -19.16 4.09
C ARG A 140 -17.98 -18.67 2.80
N THR A 141 -18.44 -17.42 2.78
CA THR A 141 -19.15 -16.86 1.63
C THR A 141 -18.46 -15.64 1.03
N SER A 142 -18.65 -15.41 -0.26
CA SER A 142 -18.10 -14.25 -0.97
C SER A 142 -18.59 -12.94 -0.35
N ALA A 143 -19.86 -12.87 0.06
CA ALA A 143 -20.40 -11.69 0.76
C ALA A 143 -19.67 -11.43 2.09
N GLN A 144 -19.44 -12.47 2.90
CA GLN A 144 -18.71 -12.34 4.16
C GLN A 144 -17.24 -11.91 3.92
N ALA A 145 -16.63 -12.41 2.85
CA ALA A 145 -15.28 -12.04 2.43
C ALA A 145 -15.17 -10.55 2.10
N VAL A 146 -16.15 -9.98 1.37
CA VAL A 146 -16.20 -8.53 1.09
C VAL A 146 -16.28 -7.74 2.38
N PHE A 147 -17.23 -8.06 3.28
CA PHE A 147 -17.40 -7.30 4.53
C PHE A 147 -16.16 -7.36 5.42
N LEU A 148 -15.56 -8.55 5.59
CA LEU A 148 -14.35 -8.69 6.41
C LEU A 148 -13.16 -7.97 5.76
N THR A 149 -13.02 -8.03 4.44
CA THR A 149 -11.97 -7.29 3.72
C THR A 149 -12.10 -5.79 3.92
N VAL A 150 -13.30 -5.22 3.77
CA VAL A 150 -13.55 -3.80 4.01
C VAL A 150 -13.26 -3.44 5.47
N PHE A 151 -13.66 -4.30 6.41
CA PHE A 151 -13.38 -4.12 7.83
C PHE A 151 -11.88 -4.10 8.15
N VAL A 152 -11.03 -4.80 7.40
CA VAL A 152 -9.56 -4.71 7.56
C VAL A 152 -8.96 -3.51 6.82
N ILE A 153 -9.51 -3.13 5.67
CA ILE A 153 -9.02 -2.00 4.87
C ILE A 153 -9.23 -0.67 5.59
N LEU A 154 -10.40 -0.43 6.21
CA LEU A 154 -10.70 0.83 6.89
C LEU A 154 -9.70 1.19 8.02
N PRO A 155 -9.42 0.32 9.01
CA PRO A 155 -8.41 0.60 10.02
C PRO A 155 -7.01 0.69 9.40
N SER A 156 -6.71 -0.12 8.37
CA SER A 156 -5.44 0.00 7.63
C SER A 156 -5.26 1.39 7.04
N PHE A 157 -6.33 1.97 6.48
CA PHE A 157 -6.33 3.31 5.91
C PHE A 157 -6.06 4.38 6.98
N VAL A 158 -6.74 4.31 8.13
CA VAL A 158 -6.54 5.26 9.24
C VAL A 158 -5.13 5.15 9.83
N LEU A 159 -4.64 3.92 10.01
CA LEU A 159 -3.33 3.62 10.59
C LEU A 159 -2.17 3.74 9.60
N SER A 160 -2.46 4.03 8.32
CA SER A 160 -1.46 4.21 7.26
C SER A 160 -0.65 5.50 7.35
N GLY A 161 -0.92 6.34 8.34
CA GLY A 161 -0.26 7.62 8.53
C GLY A 161 -0.59 8.67 7.47
N VAL A 162 -1.64 8.43 6.68
CA VAL A 162 -2.08 9.31 5.60
C VAL A 162 -3.04 10.37 6.12
N MET A 163 -4.03 9.95 6.92
CA MET A 163 -4.97 10.86 7.59
C MET A 163 -4.35 11.55 8.81
N PHE A 164 -3.58 10.80 9.60
CA PHE A 164 -2.92 11.31 10.80
C PHE A 164 -1.42 11.06 10.74
N PRO A 165 -0.57 12.08 10.94
CA PRO A 165 0.86 11.89 11.08
C PRO A 165 1.20 10.85 12.17
N TYR A 166 2.10 9.91 11.85
CA TYR A 166 2.52 8.85 12.78
C TYR A 166 3.07 9.35 14.12
N GLN A 167 3.65 10.54 14.12
CA GLN A 167 4.21 11.19 15.32
C GLN A 167 3.13 11.56 16.33
N LEU A 168 1.91 11.78 15.87
CA LEU A 168 0.75 12.15 16.70
C LEU A 168 0.00 10.93 17.23
N MET A 169 0.32 9.72 16.75
CA MET A 169 -0.33 8.49 17.21
C MET A 169 0.25 8.04 18.56
N PRO A 170 -0.61 7.72 19.56
CA PRO A 170 -0.19 7.03 20.78
C PRO A 170 0.50 5.71 20.48
N ASP A 171 1.40 5.28 21.37
CA ASP A 171 2.27 4.13 21.11
C ASP A 171 1.50 2.82 20.86
N GLY A 172 0.40 2.57 21.58
CA GLY A 172 -0.44 1.37 21.36
C GLY A 172 -1.05 1.31 19.95
N ILE A 173 -1.58 2.43 19.46
CA ILE A 173 -2.16 2.54 18.11
C ILE A 173 -1.06 2.42 17.05
N ARG A 174 0.09 3.03 17.33
CA ARG A 174 1.27 2.96 16.45
C ARG A 174 1.76 1.52 16.31
N GLN A 175 1.76 0.72 17.37
CA GLN A 175 2.15 -0.69 17.31
C GLN A 175 1.16 -1.52 16.48
N LEU A 176 -0.16 -1.31 16.66
CA LEU A 176 -1.18 -1.98 15.85
C LEU A 176 -1.01 -1.71 14.35
N GLY A 177 -0.74 -0.46 13.97
CA GLY A 177 -0.44 -0.11 12.58
C GLY A 177 0.83 -0.81 12.04
N GLY A 178 1.74 -1.27 12.91
CA GLY A 178 2.94 -2.02 12.53
C GLY A 178 2.67 -3.38 11.90
N VAL A 179 1.50 -3.97 12.20
CA VAL A 179 1.04 -5.26 11.67
C VAL A 179 0.45 -5.12 10.27
N LEU A 180 0.24 -3.88 9.79
CA LEU A 180 -0.42 -3.62 8.52
C LEU A 180 0.62 -3.28 7.44
N PRO A 181 0.65 -4.00 6.31
CA PRO A 181 1.65 -3.77 5.26
C PRO A 181 1.57 -2.34 4.68
N LEU A 182 0.35 -1.79 4.63
CA LEU A 182 0.11 -0.43 4.12
C LEU A 182 0.93 0.64 4.87
N ARG A 183 1.15 0.49 6.19
CA ARG A 183 1.96 1.45 6.98
C ARG A 183 3.37 1.58 6.39
N TRP A 184 4.06 0.45 6.27
CA TRP A 184 5.45 0.40 5.83
C TRP A 184 5.60 0.85 4.39
N TYR A 185 4.62 0.49 3.55
CA TYR A 185 4.57 0.95 2.16
C TYR A 185 4.42 2.46 2.06
N GLN A 186 3.50 3.08 2.81
CA GLN A 186 3.33 4.54 2.80
C GLN A 186 4.57 5.30 3.28
N ILE A 187 5.32 4.74 4.24
CA ILE A 187 6.58 5.33 4.71
C ILE A 187 7.62 5.33 3.58
N GLY A 188 7.80 4.21 2.87
CA GLY A 188 8.73 4.11 1.76
C GLY A 188 8.30 4.92 0.53
N LEU A 189 7.01 4.88 0.18
CA LEU A 189 6.44 5.64 -0.93
C LEU A 189 6.62 7.15 -0.73
N ARG A 190 6.39 7.65 0.50
CA ARG A 190 6.62 9.06 0.84
C ARG A 190 8.09 9.46 0.65
N ARG A 191 9.04 8.59 1.01
CA ARG A 191 10.48 8.85 0.83
C ARG A 191 10.83 8.94 -0.66
N LEU A 192 10.35 7.98 -1.46
CA LEU A 192 10.65 7.92 -2.89
C LEU A 192 9.99 9.06 -3.70
N VAL A 193 8.70 9.30 -3.51
CA VAL A 193 7.94 10.25 -4.34
C VAL A 193 8.23 11.70 -3.94
N LEU A 194 8.27 12.02 -2.64
CA LEU A 194 8.38 13.41 -2.18
C LEU A 194 9.81 13.87 -1.88
N ARG A 195 10.69 12.96 -1.44
CA ARG A 195 12.07 13.31 -1.04
C ARG A 195 13.10 12.99 -2.11
N GLY A 196 12.74 12.27 -3.17
CA GLY A 196 13.69 11.85 -4.19
C GLY A 196 14.73 10.85 -3.66
N ALA A 197 14.33 10.07 -2.64
CA ALA A 197 15.21 9.16 -1.92
C ALA A 197 15.75 8.01 -2.79
N GLY A 198 16.92 7.49 -2.42
CA GLY A 198 17.55 6.33 -3.07
C GLY A 198 17.05 4.99 -2.50
N ILE A 199 17.70 3.89 -2.89
CA ILE A 199 17.40 2.53 -2.37
C ILE A 199 17.70 2.45 -0.87
N GLU A 200 18.75 3.12 -0.40
CA GLU A 200 19.23 3.10 0.99
C GLU A 200 18.15 3.55 1.99
N ASP A 201 17.41 4.60 1.63
CA ASP A 201 16.33 5.16 2.45
C ASP A 201 15.10 4.23 2.55
N VAL A 202 15.02 3.21 1.71
CA VAL A 202 13.89 2.31 1.60
C VAL A 202 14.19 0.93 2.19
N LEU A 203 15.43 0.69 2.63
CA LEU A 203 15.85 -0.60 3.22
C LEU A 203 15.04 -0.98 4.46
N VAL A 204 14.76 -0.02 5.35
CA VAL A 204 13.97 -0.27 6.57
C VAL A 204 12.53 -0.69 6.24
N PRO A 205 11.74 0.09 5.46
CA PRO A 205 10.40 -0.35 5.10
C PRO A 205 10.39 -1.62 4.23
N PHE A 206 11.40 -1.82 3.38
CA PHE A 206 11.56 -3.07 2.63
C PHE A 206 11.75 -4.27 3.57
N ALA A 207 12.69 -4.20 4.51
CA ALA A 207 12.96 -5.25 5.49
C ALA A 207 11.75 -5.52 6.41
N ALA A 208 11.02 -4.48 6.81
CA ALA A 208 9.82 -4.63 7.60
C ALA A 208 8.71 -5.35 6.80
N LEU A 209 8.52 -5.01 5.53
CA LEU A 209 7.55 -5.66 4.65
C LEU A 209 7.91 -7.11 4.36
N THR A 210 9.19 -7.41 4.11
CA THR A 210 9.64 -8.78 3.88
C THR A 210 9.47 -9.63 5.14
N LEU A 211 9.83 -9.11 6.32
CA LEU A 211 9.64 -9.80 7.58
C LEU A 211 8.15 -10.04 7.87
N LEU A 212 7.31 -9.05 7.60
CA LEU A 212 5.87 -9.16 7.75
C LEU A 212 5.27 -10.18 6.77
N PHE A 213 5.73 -10.20 5.51
CA PHE A 213 5.36 -11.24 4.55
C PHE A 213 5.73 -12.64 5.05
N LEU A 214 6.98 -12.84 5.51
CA LEU A 214 7.43 -14.13 6.02
C LEU A 214 6.61 -14.57 7.25
N ALA A 215 6.29 -13.65 8.16
CA ALA A 215 5.46 -13.93 9.32
C ALA A 215 4.02 -14.32 8.92
N LEU A 216 3.42 -13.61 7.97
CA LEU A 216 2.08 -13.94 7.46
C LEU A 216 2.09 -15.27 6.71
N LEU A 217 3.11 -15.55 5.92
CA LEU A 217 3.26 -16.82 5.20
C LEU A 217 3.39 -17.99 6.18
N ALA A 218 4.18 -17.83 7.25
CA ALA A 218 4.29 -18.82 8.32
C ALA A 218 2.93 -19.04 9.02
N LEU A 219 2.17 -17.97 9.25
CA LEU A 219 0.83 -18.06 9.84
C LEU A 219 -0.17 -18.77 8.91
N VAL A 220 -0.14 -18.47 7.60
CA VAL A 220 -0.94 -19.16 6.59
C VAL A 220 -0.59 -20.65 6.56
N ARG A 221 0.70 -21.00 6.57
CA ARG A 221 1.17 -22.39 6.64
C ARG A 221 0.69 -23.10 7.89
N TRP A 222 0.66 -22.43 9.04
CA TRP A 222 0.17 -23.04 10.29
C TRP A 222 -1.35 -23.26 10.26
N ARG A 223 -2.11 -22.34 9.64
CA ARG A 223 -3.57 -22.44 9.51
C ARG A 223 -4.03 -23.42 8.45
N VAL A 224 -3.23 -23.67 7.41
CA VAL A 224 -3.51 -24.65 6.36
C VAL A 224 -2.67 -25.89 6.64
N PRO A 225 -3.19 -26.91 7.37
CA PRO A 225 -2.41 -28.09 7.67
C PRO A 225 -2.00 -28.80 6.36
N PRO A 226 -0.75 -29.29 6.26
CA PRO A 226 -0.35 -30.15 5.15
C PRO A 226 -1.24 -31.39 5.15
N ARG A 227 -1.86 -31.70 4.01
CA ARG A 227 -2.54 -32.99 3.86
C ARG A 227 -1.48 -34.08 3.97
N LEU A 228 -1.58 -34.86 5.05
CA LEU A 228 -1.00 -36.20 5.12
C LEU A 228 -1.61 -37.00 3.98
N GLY A 229 -0.75 -37.60 3.15
CA GLY A 229 -1.16 -38.60 2.16
C GLY A 229 -1.79 -39.81 2.82
#